data_AF-A0A3B1BEV7-F1
#
_entry.id   AF-A0A3B1BEV7-F1
#
_cell.length_a   1.000
_cell.length_b   1.000
_cell.length_c   1.000
_cell.angle_alpha   90.00
_cell.angle_beta   90.00
_cell.angle_gamma   90.00
#
_symmetry.space_group_name_H-M   'P 1'
#
loop_
_entity.id
_entity.type
_entity.pdbx_description
1 polymer ?
#
loop_
_entity_poly.entity_id
_entity_poly.type
_entity_poly.pdbx_seq_one_letter_code
_entity_poly.pdbx_strand_id
1 'polypeptide(L)'
;MSGLNSVQRGFFVRMGVLGGILAGGLILRLVIEGSIAGIETSTDMNIFSWLGMLSGLAFSLATPVMAVVTLRYGRRHEAAIREHAKLSRLLTVYRILFWLTFICILLMVVFVLWLGTHIGPVR
;
A
#
# COMPACT_ATOMS: atom_id res chain seq x y z
N MET A 1 -3.79 12.87 -23.71
CA MET A 1 -3.75 13.43 -22.33
C MET A 1 -4.14 14.92 -22.25
N SER A 2 -4.37 15.61 -23.37
CA SER A 2 -4.67 17.05 -23.45
C SER A 2 -6.09 17.48 -23.03
N GLY A 3 -6.97 16.54 -22.67
CA GLY A 3 -8.37 16.84 -22.29
C GLY A 3 -8.69 16.73 -20.80
N LEU A 4 -7.70 16.50 -19.93
CA LEU A 4 -7.92 16.36 -18.48
C LEU A 4 -7.84 17.71 -17.79
N ASN A 5 -8.81 18.03 -16.93
CA ASN A 5 -8.73 19.23 -16.11
C ASN A 5 -7.59 19.12 -15.06
N SER A 6 -7.18 20.24 -14.48
CA SER A 6 -6.07 20.31 -13.51
C SER A 6 -6.27 19.37 -12.30
N VAL A 7 -7.51 19.17 -11.86
CA VAL A 7 -7.90 18.31 -10.75
C VAL A 7 -7.74 16.83 -11.09
N GLN A 8 -8.19 16.42 -12.28
CA GLN A 8 -8.06 15.04 -12.77
C GLN A 8 -6.58 14.69 -12.99
N ARG A 9 -5.78 15.64 -13.51
CA ARG A 9 -4.34 15.47 -13.67
C ARG A 9 -3.63 15.32 -12.31
N GLY A 10 -4.01 16.14 -11.33
CA GLY A 10 -3.48 16.05 -9.97
C GLY A 10 -3.82 14.71 -9.28
N PHE A 11 -5.04 14.20 -9.48
CA PHE A 11 -5.42 12.87 -9.02
C PHE A 11 -4.55 11.77 -9.68
N PHE A 12 -4.39 11.81 -11.00
CA PHE A 12 -3.57 10.84 -11.74
C PHE A 12 -2.11 10.82 -11.29
N VAL A 13 -1.49 11.99 -11.11
CA VAL A 13 -0.09 12.09 -10.66
C VAL A 13 0.07 11.50 -9.26
N ARG A 14 -0.84 11.82 -8.34
CA ARG A 14 -0.79 11.29 -6.96
C ARG A 14 -0.97 9.78 -6.93
N MET A 15 -1.93 9.26 -7.70
CA MET A 15 -2.13 7.82 -7.84
C MET A 15 -0.92 7.13 -8.49
N GLY A 16 -0.30 7.76 -9.49
CA GLY A 16 0.91 7.26 -10.13
C GLY A 16 2.10 7.18 -9.19
N VAL A 17 2.36 8.24 -8.41
CA VAL A 17 3.42 8.26 -7.39
C VAL A 17 3.18 7.17 -6.34
N LEU A 18 1.96 7.05 -5.83
CA LEU A 18 1.62 6.04 -4.82
C LEU A 18 1.69 4.61 -5.36
N GLY A 19 1.26 4.40 -6.61
CA GLY A 19 1.43 3.14 -7.31
C GLY A 19 2.91 2.77 -7.50
N GLY A 20 3.76 3.75 -7.81
CA GLY A 20 5.21 3.57 -7.91
C GLY A 20 5.85 3.16 -6.59
N ILE A 21 5.45 3.78 -5.47
CA ILE A 21 5.93 3.41 -4.12
C ILE A 21 5.51 1.98 -3.77
N LEU A 22 4.26 1.60 -4.04
CA LEU A 22 3.78 0.23 -3.81
C LEU A 22 4.50 -0.80 -4.68
N ALA A 23 4.72 -0.50 -5.95
CA ALA A 23 5.47 -1.36 -6.86
C ALA A 23 6.93 -1.51 -6.40
N GLY A 24 7.58 -0.42 -5.97
CA GLY A 24 8.92 -0.45 -5.38
C GLY A 24 8.98 -1.32 -4.13
N GLY A 25 7.99 -1.19 -3.23
CA GLY A 25 7.85 -2.05 -2.04
C GLY A 25 7.66 -3.53 -2.38
N LEU A 26 6.86 -3.86 -3.41
CA LEU A 26 6.69 -5.23 -3.91
C LEU A 26 7.97 -5.81 -4.50
N ILE A 27 8.69 -5.04 -5.33
CA ILE A 27 9.95 -5.47 -5.93
C ILE A 27 10.98 -5.75 -4.84
N LEU A 28 11.11 -4.85 -3.85
CA LEU A 28 11.95 -5.06 -2.68
C LEU A 28 11.61 -6.36 -1.96
N ARG A 29 10.32 -6.64 -1.76
CA ARG A 29 9.86 -7.86 -1.11
C ARG A 29 10.20 -9.13 -1.90
N LEU A 30 9.98 -9.12 -3.21
CA LEU A 30 10.33 -10.24 -4.10
C LEU A 30 11.83 -10.49 -4.14
N VAL A 31 12.64 -9.42 -4.13
CA VAL A 31 14.11 -9.52 -4.04
C VAL A 31 14.51 -10.19 -2.72
N ILE A 32 13.94 -9.76 -1.60
CA ILE A 32 14.23 -10.38 -0.29
C ILE A 32 13.84 -11.86 -0.31
N GLU A 33 12.60 -12.20 -0.69
CA GLU A 33 12.09 -13.57 -0.70
C GLU A 33 12.88 -14.48 -1.66
N GLY A 34 13.34 -13.96 -2.80
CA GLY A 34 14.17 -14.69 -3.75
C GLY A 34 15.63 -14.87 -3.32
N SER A 35 16.12 -14.06 -2.38
CA SER A 35 17.51 -14.10 -1.90
C SER A 35 17.71 -14.84 -0.58
N ILE A 36 16.64 -15.32 0.07
CA ILE A 36 16.71 -16.05 1.36
C ILE A 36 17.66 -17.26 1.29
N ALA A 37 17.74 -17.93 0.13
CA ALA A 37 18.60 -19.10 -0.07
C ALA A 37 20.11 -18.78 -0.18
N GLY A 38 20.49 -17.50 -0.33
CA GLY A 38 21.88 -17.07 -0.50
C GLY A 38 22.46 -16.27 0.67
N ILE A 39 21.76 -16.24 1.83
CA ILE A 39 22.22 -15.51 3.01
C ILE A 39 23.26 -16.34 3.75
N GLU A 40 24.54 -16.06 3.52
CA GLU A 40 25.65 -16.77 4.16
C GLU A 40 26.31 -15.96 5.29
N THR A 41 26.14 -14.63 5.30
CA THR A 41 26.80 -13.75 6.26
C THR A 41 25.84 -12.90 7.10
N SER A 42 26.28 -12.51 8.30
CA SER A 42 25.53 -11.60 9.18
C SER A 42 25.33 -10.19 8.58
N THR A 43 26.24 -9.77 7.69
CA THR A 43 26.13 -8.51 6.93
C THR A 43 24.98 -8.56 5.93
N ASP A 44 24.82 -9.67 5.21
CA ASP A 44 23.71 -9.88 4.27
C ASP A 44 22.37 -9.87 5.01
N MET A 45 22.32 -10.54 6.16
CA MET A 45 21.12 -10.60 6.99
C MET A 45 20.68 -9.21 7.50
N ASN A 46 21.63 -8.33 7.83
CA ASN A 46 21.33 -6.95 8.20
C ASN A 46 20.77 -6.16 7.00
N ILE A 47 21.39 -6.28 5.82
CA ILE A 47 20.92 -5.61 4.59
C ILE A 47 19.49 -6.06 4.23
N PHE A 48 19.21 -7.36 4.26
CA PHE A 48 17.86 -7.87 3.98
C PHE A 48 16.83 -7.46 5.04
N SER A 49 17.24 -7.31 6.31
CA SER A 49 16.38 -6.76 7.36
C SER A 49 16.00 -5.30 7.08
N TRP A 50 16.97 -4.47 6.68
CA TRP A 50 16.72 -3.08 6.27
C TRP A 50 15.84 -2.99 5.03
N LEU A 51 16.08 -3.83 4.01
CA LEU A 51 15.24 -3.89 2.81
C LEU A 51 13.80 -4.32 3.16
N GLY A 52 13.64 -5.27 4.09
CA GLY A 52 12.34 -5.72 4.59
C GLY A 52 11.60 -4.62 5.34
N MET A 53 12.31 -3.88 6.19
CA MET A 53 11.76 -2.73 6.90
C MET A 53 11.35 -1.62 5.93
N LEU A 54 12.17 -1.32 4.91
CA LEU A 54 11.87 -0.33 3.87
C LEU A 54 10.67 -0.73 3.02
N SER A 55 10.56 -2.01 2.66
CA SER A 55 9.38 -2.56 1.99
C SER A 55 8.13 -2.38 2.85
N GLY A 56 8.19 -2.80 4.12
CA GLY A 56 7.09 -2.64 5.07
C GLY A 56 6.67 -1.18 5.25
N LEU A 57 7.64 -0.26 5.36
CA LEU A 57 7.40 1.18 5.45
C LEU A 57 6.77 1.77 4.19
N ALA A 58 7.20 1.31 3.00
CA ALA A 58 6.61 1.73 1.74
C ALA A 58 5.12 1.37 1.68
N PHE A 59 4.75 0.16 2.11
CA PHE A 59 3.34 -0.22 2.24
C PHE A 59 2.62 0.59 3.32
N SER A 60 3.19 0.70 4.53
CA SER A 60 2.53 1.37 5.66
C SER A 60 2.30 2.86 5.44
N LEU A 61 3.13 3.54 4.63
CA LEU A 61 2.96 4.94 4.26
C LEU A 61 2.08 5.11 3.02
N ALA A 62 2.24 4.27 1.99
CA ALA A 62 1.48 4.43 0.75
C ALA A 62 -0.02 4.15 0.96
N THR A 63 -0.38 3.15 1.77
CA THR A 63 -1.78 2.77 1.99
C THR A 63 -2.64 3.89 2.64
N PRO A 64 -2.24 4.54 3.75
CA PRO A 64 -3.02 5.63 4.33
C PRO A 64 -2.99 6.90 3.47
N VAL A 65 -1.90 7.20 2.75
CA VAL A 65 -1.87 8.36 1.85
C VAL A 65 -2.80 8.13 0.65
N MET A 66 -2.82 6.91 0.09
CA MET A 66 -3.81 6.48 -0.91
C MET A 66 -5.23 6.63 -0.39
N ALA A 67 -5.49 6.26 0.86
CA ALA A 67 -6.79 6.40 1.51
C ALA A 67 -7.23 7.87 1.61
N VAL A 68 -6.34 8.77 2.04
CA VAL A 68 -6.66 10.20 2.14
C VAL A 68 -6.92 10.79 0.75
N VAL A 69 -6.12 10.44 -0.25
CA VAL A 69 -6.33 10.89 -1.63
C VAL A 69 -7.66 10.37 -2.17
N THR A 70 -7.97 9.09 -2.01
CA THR A 70 -9.24 8.52 -2.53
C THR A 70 -10.48 8.96 -1.75
N LEU A 71 -10.42 9.08 -0.43
CA LEU A 71 -11.56 9.46 0.40
C LEU A 71 -11.82 10.96 0.44
N ARG A 72 -10.76 11.79 0.49
CA ARG A 72 -10.87 13.25 0.63
C ARG A 72 -10.87 13.93 -0.73
N TYR A 73 -9.94 13.57 -1.62
CA TYR A 73 -9.87 14.15 -2.96
C TYR A 73 -10.96 13.56 -3.87
N GLY A 74 -11.18 12.25 -3.78
CA GLY A 74 -12.24 11.57 -4.52
C GLY A 74 -13.64 12.08 -4.20
N ARG A 75 -13.97 12.36 -2.92
CA ARG A 75 -15.26 12.98 -2.57
C ARG A 75 -15.38 14.42 -3.05
N ARG A 76 -14.33 15.23 -2.87
CA ARG A 76 -14.38 16.67 -3.19
C ARG A 76 -14.50 16.95 -4.69
N HIS A 77 -14.07 16.01 -5.53
CA HIS A 77 -14.06 16.14 -6.97
C HIS A 77 -14.85 15.03 -7.69
N GLU A 78 -15.74 14.34 -6.96
CA GLU A 78 -16.46 13.18 -7.46
C GLU A 78 -17.30 13.52 -8.70
N ALA A 79 -17.93 14.69 -8.73
CA ALA A 79 -18.71 15.18 -9.87
C ALA A 79 -17.83 15.33 -11.13
N ALA A 80 -16.66 15.96 -11.01
CA ALA A 80 -15.72 16.15 -12.11
C ALA A 80 -15.01 14.85 -12.54
N ILE A 81 -14.91 13.86 -11.66
CA ILE A 81 -14.32 12.54 -11.95
C ILE A 81 -15.34 11.64 -12.66
N ARG A 82 -16.64 11.79 -12.37
CA ARG A 82 -17.73 11.02 -13.00
C ARG A 82 -17.98 11.37 -14.46
N GLU A 83 -17.55 12.54 -14.92
CA GLU A 83 -17.59 12.92 -16.35
C GLU A 83 -16.77 11.96 -17.24
N HIS A 84 -15.78 11.27 -16.68
CA HIS A 84 -15.03 10.23 -17.40
C HIS A 84 -15.25 8.84 -16.78
N ALA A 85 -15.93 7.97 -17.54
CA ALA A 85 -16.26 6.61 -17.12
C ALA A 85 -15.06 5.77 -16.64
N LYS A 86 -13.87 5.96 -17.23
CA LYS A 86 -12.64 5.25 -16.82
C LYS A 86 -12.14 5.68 -15.45
N LEU A 87 -12.16 6.98 -15.15
CA LEU A 87 -11.71 7.56 -13.88
C LEU A 87 -12.68 7.21 -12.74
N SER A 88 -13.98 7.23 -13.02
CA SER A 88 -15.02 6.75 -12.10
C SER A 88 -14.81 5.28 -11.71
N ARG A 89 -14.59 4.39 -12.70
CA ARG A 89 -14.29 2.98 -12.44
C ARG A 89 -13.04 2.78 -11.60
N LEU A 90 -11.97 3.53 -11.90
CA LEU A 90 -10.73 3.51 -11.14
C LEU A 90 -10.99 3.87 -9.66
N LEU A 91 -11.72 4.96 -9.42
CA LEU A 91 -12.06 5.42 -8.07
C LEU A 91 -12.81 4.34 -7.27
N THR A 92 -13.76 3.66 -7.90
CA THR A 92 -14.54 2.58 -7.28
C THR A 92 -13.66 1.37 -6.95
N VAL A 93 -12.85 0.90 -7.90
CA VAL A 93 -11.91 -0.21 -7.67
C VAL A 93 -10.95 0.11 -6.53
N TYR A 94 -10.43 1.34 -6.50
CA TYR A 94 -9.55 1.78 -5.43
C TYR A 94 -10.25 1.84 -4.06
N ARG A 95 -11.51 2.28 -3.99
CA ARG A 95 -12.29 2.25 -2.74
C ARG A 95 -12.48 0.82 -2.24
N ILE A 96 -12.79 -0.12 -3.12
CA ILE A 96 -12.97 -1.54 -2.77
C ILE A 96 -11.66 -2.13 -2.25
N LEU A 97 -10.55 -1.96 -3.00
CA LEU A 97 -9.23 -2.43 -2.60
C LEU A 97 -8.82 -1.83 -1.25
N PHE A 98 -9.09 -0.54 -1.03
CA PHE A 98 -8.80 0.11 0.25
C PHE A 98 -9.52 -0.56 1.43
N TRP A 99 -10.84 -0.77 1.33
CA TRP A 99 -11.60 -1.41 2.41
C TRP A 99 -11.15 -2.85 2.63
N LEU A 100 -10.83 -3.58 1.57
CA LEU A 100 -10.31 -4.93 1.66
C LEU A 100 -8.95 -4.96 2.39
N THR A 101 -8.03 -4.06 2.05
CA THR A 101 -6.75 -3.92 2.77
C THR A 101 -6.96 -3.54 4.24
N PHE A 102 -7.87 -2.62 4.53
CA PHE A 102 -8.17 -2.20 5.90
C PHE A 102 -8.70 -3.37 6.75
N ILE A 103 -9.62 -4.17 6.20
CA ILE A 103 -10.14 -5.38 6.84
C ILE A 103 -9.01 -6.37 7.09
N CYS A 104 -8.14 -6.63 6.11
CA CYS A 104 -7.00 -7.53 6.29
C CYS A 104 -6.04 -7.06 7.39
N ILE A 105 -5.74 -5.76 7.47
CA ILE A 105 -4.90 -5.21 8.53
C ILE A 105 -5.57 -5.39 9.90
N LEU A 106 -6.85 -5.07 10.01
CA LEU A 106 -7.64 -5.27 11.24
C LEU A 106 -7.61 -6.73 11.70
N LEU A 107 -7.85 -7.66 10.77
CA LEU A 107 -7.78 -9.09 11.05
C LEU A 107 -6.38 -9.51 11.51
N MET A 108 -5.32 -8.98 10.89
CA MET A 108 -3.94 -9.26 11.29
C MET A 108 -3.65 -8.75 12.71
N VAL A 109 -4.08 -7.54 13.05
CA VAL A 109 -3.90 -6.98 14.41
C VAL A 109 -4.66 -7.81 15.44
N VAL A 110 -5.92 -8.16 15.15
CA VAL A 110 -6.72 -9.03 16.02
C VAL A 110 -6.05 -10.39 16.19
N PHE A 111 -5.51 -10.97 15.12
CA PHE A 111 -4.78 -12.23 15.17
C PHE A 111 -3.51 -12.16 16.02
N VAL A 112 -2.73 -11.09 15.91
CA VAL A 112 -1.54 -10.86 16.73
C VAL A 112 -1.90 -10.68 18.21
N LEU A 113 -2.96 -9.92 18.51
CA LEU A 113 -3.47 -9.77 19.87
C LEU A 113 -3.99 -11.10 20.45
N TRP A 114 -4.67 -11.90 19.62
CA TRP A 114 -5.12 -13.23 19.99
C TRP A 114 -3.93 -14.16 20.29
N LEU A 115 -2.90 -14.16 19.42
CA LEU A 115 -1.65 -14.89 19.64
C LEU A 115 -0.96 -14.46 20.94
N GLY A 116 -0.81 -13.16 21.18
CA GLY A 116 -0.15 -12.65 22.38
C GLY A 116 -0.91 -12.93 23.69
N THR A 117 -2.22 -13.18 23.61
CA THR A 117 -3.04 -13.55 24.78
C THR A 117 -3.12 -15.06 25.00
N HIS A 118 -2.90 -15.88 23.96
CA HIS A 118 -2.98 -17.35 24.05
C HIS A 118 -1.61 -18.03 24.09
N ILE A 119 -0.56 -17.37 23.60
CA ILE A 119 0.84 -17.75 23.82
C ILE A 119 1.34 -16.97 25.03
N GLY A 120 0.98 -17.42 26.24
CA GLY A 120 1.56 -16.93 27.48
C GLY A 120 3.08 -17.23 27.55
N PRO A 121 3.83 -16.58 28.46
CA PRO A 121 5.27 -16.75 28.56
C PRO A 121 5.60 -18.23 28.80
N VAL A 122 6.41 -18.79 27.91
CA VAL A 122 7.09 -20.07 28.16
C VAL A 122 7.98 -19.83 29.38
N ARG A 123 7.55 -20.33 30.54
CA ARG A 123 8.40 -20.45 31.73
C ARG A 123 9.46 -21.50 31.51
#